data_AF-A0A357LCK6-F1
#
_entry.id   AF-A0A357LCK6-F1
#
_cell.length_a   1.000
_cell.length_b   1.000
_cell.length_c   1.000
_cell.angle_alpha   90.00
_cell.angle_beta   90.00
_cell.angle_gamma   90.00
#
_symmetry.space_group_name_H-M   'P 1'
#
loop_
_entity.id
_entity.type
_entity.pdbx_description
1 polymer ?
#
loop_
_entity_poly.entity_id
_entity_poly.type
_entity_poly.pdbx_seq_one_letter_code
_entity_poly.pdbx_strand_id
1 'polypeptide(L)'
;LAVTLAMSALMIAASSSLYAALSHEWQRAISIVGALCGISSVTIGYFGVMFRDRKLRWLTDRLATERMRQFHFQHFASHGGAILKGARDESARQAYLGLRDRDFERFKVDFLARLEDEFHNIVENEDPGAGLFFDFTADLPEVSDPHLEEYHRAYELLRFQRQIDYCNLILSSSRSVWKHAPVRQAKFFSALGLTCLVTVLGLDTLSFAGQILDLPSLTAPAISVAGVLIAFFALGARTIEDGLQPGVEVERMRQYRIALNRSLARFKNGKTPDEKIEPMIDLENASFEEMLPFLKTNFEARFVM
;
A
#
# COMPACT_ATOMS: atom_id res chain seq x y z
N LEU A 1 14.67 0.73 -10.82
CA LEU A 1 15.67 0.75 -11.92
C LEU A 1 16.34 2.12 -12.10
N ALA A 2 15.61 3.23 -12.23
CA ALA A 2 16.23 4.56 -12.34
C ALA A 2 17.15 4.87 -11.15
N VAL A 3 16.66 4.70 -9.92
CA VAL A 3 17.45 4.95 -8.68
C VAL A 3 18.72 4.08 -8.63
N THR A 4 18.62 2.80 -8.98
CA THR A 4 19.77 1.88 -8.97
C THR A 4 20.83 2.29 -10.00
N LEU A 5 20.41 2.73 -11.20
CA LEU A 5 21.33 3.20 -12.23
C LEU A 5 22.00 4.53 -11.85
N ALA A 6 21.24 5.46 -11.25
CA ALA A 6 21.80 6.72 -10.74
C ALA A 6 22.84 6.46 -9.65
N MET A 7 22.52 5.57 -8.70
CA MET A 7 23.45 5.14 -7.65
C MET A 7 24.72 4.51 -8.24
N SER A 8 24.60 3.60 -9.20
CA SER A 8 25.76 3.01 -9.89
C SER A 8 26.63 4.06 -10.57
N ALA A 9 26.04 5.05 -11.25
CA ALA A 9 26.78 6.13 -11.89
C ALA A 9 27.59 6.98 -10.88
N LEU A 10 26.96 7.34 -9.75
CA LEU A 10 27.61 8.09 -8.67
C LEU A 10 28.74 7.28 -8.01
N MET A 11 28.51 5.99 -7.77
CA MET A 11 29.51 5.08 -7.21
C MET A 11 30.73 4.93 -8.13
N ILE A 12 30.51 4.80 -9.44
CA ILE A 12 31.58 4.73 -10.45
C ILE A 12 32.39 6.03 -10.48
N ALA A 13 31.73 7.18 -10.41
CA ALA A 13 32.39 8.49 -10.40
C ALA A 13 33.24 8.70 -9.14
N ALA A 14 32.70 8.37 -7.96
CA ALA A 14 33.43 8.48 -6.69
C ALA A 14 34.59 7.49 -6.56
N SER A 15 34.57 6.39 -7.30
CA SER A 15 35.65 5.40 -7.30
C SER A 15 36.84 5.78 -8.20
N SER A 16 36.84 6.97 -8.82
CA SER A 16 37.86 7.38 -9.80
C SER A 16 39.31 7.28 -9.33
N SER A 17 39.57 7.57 -8.05
CA SER A 17 40.90 7.42 -7.46
C SER A 17 41.37 5.97 -7.34
N LEU A 18 40.46 5.00 -7.24
CA LEU A 18 40.79 3.58 -7.08
C LEU A 18 41.28 2.92 -8.37
N TYR A 19 40.79 3.39 -9.52
CA TYR A 19 41.18 2.87 -10.82
C TYR A 19 42.11 3.80 -11.60
N ALA A 20 42.65 4.85 -10.94
CA ALA A 20 43.58 5.79 -11.55
C ALA A 20 44.89 5.13 -12.04
N ALA A 21 45.26 3.98 -11.46
CA ALA A 21 46.43 3.20 -11.87
C ALA A 21 46.16 2.22 -13.04
N LEU A 22 44.90 2.07 -13.47
CA LEU A 22 44.57 1.22 -14.63
C LEU A 22 44.98 1.90 -15.94
N SER A 23 45.06 1.10 -17.02
CA SER A 23 45.32 1.65 -18.36
C SER A 23 44.23 2.64 -18.78
N HIS A 24 44.60 3.58 -19.64
CA HIS A 24 43.69 4.61 -20.16
C HIS A 24 42.44 4.00 -20.84
N GLU A 25 42.57 2.81 -21.46
CA GLU A 25 41.46 2.10 -22.07
C GLU A 25 40.42 1.65 -21.03
N TRP A 26 40.87 1.09 -19.90
CA TRP A 26 39.99 0.67 -18.80
C TRP A 26 39.32 1.84 -18.11
N GLN A 27 40.05 2.93 -17.87
CA GLN A 27 39.47 4.15 -17.29
C GLN A 27 38.36 4.68 -18.19
N ARG A 28 38.62 4.77 -19.50
CA ARG A 28 37.63 5.20 -20.50
C ARG A 28 36.40 4.28 -20.51
N ALA A 29 36.60 2.97 -20.49
CA ALA A 29 35.49 2.00 -20.47
C ALA A 29 34.60 2.17 -19.22
N ILE A 30 35.20 2.30 -18.03
CA ILE A 30 34.48 2.52 -16.77
C ILE A 30 33.70 3.84 -16.81
N SER A 31 34.32 4.93 -17.29
CA SER A 31 33.65 6.22 -17.41
C SER A 31 32.48 6.17 -18.41
N ILE A 32 32.61 5.46 -19.53
CA ILE A 32 31.52 5.26 -20.49
C ILE A 32 30.36 4.51 -19.83
N VAL A 33 30.63 3.43 -19.08
CA VAL A 33 29.59 2.68 -18.36
C VAL A 33 28.90 3.57 -17.32
N GLY A 34 29.66 4.33 -16.53
CA GLY A 34 29.10 5.27 -15.56
C GLY A 34 28.21 6.34 -16.21
N ALA A 35 28.65 6.92 -17.32
CA ALA A 35 27.87 7.89 -18.09
C ALA A 35 26.59 7.28 -18.65
N LEU A 36 26.65 6.07 -19.22
CA LEU A 36 25.48 5.35 -19.72
C LEU A 36 24.48 5.05 -18.60
N CYS A 37 24.94 4.63 -17.42
CA CYS A 37 24.08 4.46 -16.25
C CYS A 37 23.40 5.78 -15.85
N GLY A 38 24.15 6.88 -15.78
CA GLY A 38 23.62 8.20 -15.43
C GLY A 38 22.55 8.68 -16.42
N ILE A 39 22.86 8.67 -17.71
CA ILE A 39 21.93 9.06 -18.79
C ILE A 39 20.69 8.17 -18.79
N SER A 40 20.87 6.85 -18.66
CA SER A 40 19.76 5.90 -18.61
C SER A 40 18.87 6.15 -17.39
N SER A 41 19.44 6.52 -16.23
CA SER A 41 18.66 6.81 -15.03
C SER A 41 17.76 8.03 -15.21
N VAL A 42 18.27 9.12 -15.80
CA VAL A 42 17.51 10.33 -16.08
C VAL A 42 16.45 10.06 -17.15
N THR A 43 16.82 9.32 -18.20
CA THR A 43 15.89 8.91 -19.24
C THR A 43 14.76 8.08 -18.65
N ILE A 44 15.05 7.01 -17.90
CA ILE A 44 14.01 6.18 -17.26
C ILE A 44 13.20 6.99 -16.25
N GLY A 45 13.80 7.92 -15.51
CA GLY A 45 13.07 8.81 -14.60
C GLY A 45 12.08 9.71 -15.36
N TYR A 46 12.52 10.31 -16.47
CA TYR A 46 11.71 11.17 -17.32
C TYR A 46 10.59 10.41 -18.03
N PHE A 47 10.90 9.26 -18.63
CA PHE A 47 9.91 8.37 -19.24
C PHE A 47 9.03 7.66 -18.20
N GLY A 48 9.51 7.52 -16.96
CA GLY A 48 8.76 7.05 -15.79
C GLY A 48 7.53 7.93 -15.51
N VAL A 49 7.64 9.24 -15.77
CA VAL A 49 6.51 10.17 -15.72
C VAL A 49 5.42 9.81 -16.73
N MET A 50 5.76 9.18 -17.86
CA MET A 50 4.77 8.71 -18.84
C MET A 50 4.01 7.43 -18.43
N PHE A 51 4.39 6.80 -17.30
CA PHE A 51 3.58 5.74 -16.70
C PHE A 51 2.44 6.28 -15.82
N ARG A 52 2.29 7.61 -15.70
CA ARG A 52 1.21 8.25 -14.95
C ARG A 52 -0.16 7.74 -15.38
N ASP A 53 -0.41 7.56 -16.68
CA ASP A 53 -1.72 7.09 -17.17
C ASP A 53 -1.98 5.61 -16.86
N ARG A 54 -0.93 4.77 -16.81
CA ARG A 54 -1.07 3.37 -16.40
C ARG A 54 -1.33 3.26 -14.91
N LYS A 55 -0.60 4.06 -14.13
CA LYS A 55 -0.78 4.18 -12.68
C LYS A 55 -2.17 4.69 -12.32
N LEU A 56 -2.61 5.76 -12.98
CA LEU A 56 -3.92 6.34 -12.78
C LEU A 56 -4.99 5.29 -13.07
N ARG A 57 -4.95 4.64 -14.25
CA ARG A 57 -5.87 3.53 -14.56
C ARG A 57 -5.85 2.43 -13.51
N TRP A 58 -4.68 1.99 -13.07
CA TRP A 58 -4.58 0.98 -12.01
C TRP A 58 -5.23 1.42 -10.70
N LEU A 59 -5.03 2.68 -10.28
CA LEU A 59 -5.66 3.24 -9.08
C LEU A 59 -7.17 3.37 -9.23
N THR A 60 -7.64 3.82 -10.40
CA THR A 60 -9.04 3.97 -10.76
C THR A 60 -9.74 2.60 -10.79
N ASP A 61 -9.14 1.58 -11.40
CA ASP A 61 -9.63 0.21 -11.41
C ASP A 61 -9.66 -0.40 -9.99
N ARG A 62 -8.66 -0.06 -9.17
CA ARG A 62 -8.60 -0.47 -7.77
C ARG A 62 -9.74 0.16 -6.97
N LEU A 63 -10.01 1.45 -7.14
CA LEU A 63 -11.14 2.15 -6.55
C LEU A 63 -12.46 1.50 -6.96
N ALA A 64 -12.67 1.23 -8.26
CA ALA A 64 -13.87 0.55 -8.74
C ALA A 64 -14.06 -0.81 -8.08
N THR A 65 -12.99 -1.61 -8.00
CA THR A 65 -13.02 -2.94 -7.39
C THR A 65 -13.43 -2.87 -5.91
N GLU A 66 -12.83 -1.95 -5.15
CA GLU A 66 -13.14 -1.79 -3.72
C GLU A 66 -14.54 -1.24 -3.49
N ARG A 67 -15.01 -0.30 -4.32
CA ARG A 67 -16.37 0.25 -4.22
C ARG A 67 -17.44 -0.72 -4.67
N MET A 68 -17.19 -1.56 -5.68
CA MET A 68 -18.07 -2.68 -6.03
C MET A 68 -18.17 -3.71 -4.89
N ARG A 69 -17.05 -4.01 -4.24
CA ARG A 69 -17.03 -4.88 -3.06
C ARG A 69 -17.83 -4.27 -1.91
N GLN A 70 -17.66 -2.98 -1.62
CA GLN A 70 -18.47 -2.28 -0.62
C GLN A 70 -19.95 -2.28 -1.00
N PHE A 71 -20.31 -1.93 -2.24
CA PHE A 71 -21.70 -2.00 -2.71
C PHE A 71 -22.34 -3.36 -2.40
N HIS A 72 -21.65 -4.47 -2.71
CA HIS A 72 -22.17 -5.81 -2.44
C HIS A 72 -22.47 -6.05 -0.96
N PHE A 73 -21.54 -5.72 -0.07
CA PHE A 73 -21.71 -5.99 1.37
C PHE A 73 -22.62 -4.98 2.07
N GLN A 74 -22.62 -3.72 1.65
CA GLN A 74 -23.58 -2.73 2.14
C GLN A 74 -25.00 -3.08 1.70
N HIS A 75 -25.20 -3.54 0.45
CA HIS A 75 -26.50 -4.02 -0.01
C HIS A 75 -26.93 -5.28 0.77
N PHE A 76 -26.00 -6.20 1.03
CA PHE A 76 -26.29 -7.37 1.87
C PHE A 76 -26.77 -6.97 3.26
N ALA A 77 -26.07 -6.04 3.91
CA ALA A 77 -26.36 -5.60 5.28
C ALA A 77 -27.67 -4.79 5.39
N SER A 78 -27.91 -3.89 4.44
CA SER A 78 -29.08 -2.98 4.44
C SER A 78 -30.41 -3.63 4.04
N HIS A 79 -30.37 -4.82 3.43
CA HIS A 79 -31.55 -5.53 2.92
C HIS A 79 -31.70 -6.92 3.56
N GLY A 80 -31.28 -7.06 4.82
CA GLY A 80 -31.29 -8.33 5.52
C GLY A 80 -32.70 -8.93 5.62
N GLY A 81 -33.72 -8.10 5.84
CA GLY A 81 -35.12 -8.52 5.90
C GLY A 81 -35.60 -9.12 4.57
N ALA A 82 -35.38 -8.44 3.46
CA ALA A 82 -35.73 -8.91 2.11
C ALA A 82 -34.98 -10.19 1.72
N ILE A 83 -33.69 -10.32 2.09
CA ILE A 83 -32.89 -11.53 1.85
C ILE A 83 -33.52 -12.73 2.57
N LEU A 84 -33.84 -12.57 3.87
CA LEU A 84 -34.39 -13.65 4.67
C LEU A 84 -35.81 -14.03 4.24
N LYS A 85 -36.63 -13.04 3.84
CA LYS A 85 -37.93 -13.30 3.23
C LYS A 85 -37.79 -14.07 1.92
N GLY A 86 -36.85 -13.68 1.06
CA GLY A 86 -36.54 -14.37 -0.19
C GLY A 86 -35.97 -15.79 0.00
N ALA A 87 -35.35 -16.09 1.14
CA ALA A 87 -34.92 -17.45 1.45
C ALA A 87 -36.09 -18.44 1.64
N ARG A 88 -37.29 -17.94 1.94
CA ARG A 88 -38.50 -18.74 2.21
C ARG A 88 -39.52 -18.72 1.08
N ASP A 89 -39.57 -17.62 0.34
CA ASP A 89 -40.54 -17.39 -0.72
C ASP A 89 -39.85 -17.01 -2.02
N GLU A 90 -40.09 -17.80 -3.06
CA GLU A 90 -39.52 -17.59 -4.38
C GLU A 90 -40.01 -16.26 -5.00
N SER A 91 -41.24 -15.81 -4.70
CA SER A 91 -41.73 -14.52 -5.20
C SER A 91 -40.97 -13.36 -4.57
N ALA A 92 -40.74 -13.40 -3.25
CA ALA A 92 -39.90 -12.44 -2.54
C ALA A 92 -38.43 -12.50 -2.99
N ARG A 93 -37.92 -13.68 -3.32
CA ARG A 93 -36.56 -13.84 -3.87
C ARG A 93 -36.41 -13.10 -5.20
N GLN A 94 -37.34 -13.29 -6.12
CA GLN A 94 -37.32 -12.60 -7.42
C GLN A 94 -37.47 -11.09 -7.25
N ALA A 95 -38.31 -10.65 -6.30
CA ALA A 95 -38.43 -9.23 -5.96
C ALA A 95 -37.12 -8.63 -5.43
N TYR A 96 -36.43 -9.34 -4.53
CA TYR A 96 -35.12 -8.92 -4.02
C TYR A 96 -34.05 -8.88 -5.12
N LEU A 97 -34.00 -9.90 -5.99
CA LEU A 97 -33.06 -9.92 -7.11
C LEU A 97 -33.30 -8.75 -8.07
N GLY A 98 -34.56 -8.47 -8.41
CA GLY A 98 -34.92 -7.32 -9.25
C GLY A 98 -34.59 -5.97 -8.61
N LEU A 99 -34.75 -5.85 -7.28
CA LEU A 99 -34.31 -4.66 -6.53
C LEU A 99 -32.79 -4.50 -6.62
N ARG A 100 -32.04 -5.57 -6.35
CA ARG A 100 -30.58 -5.56 -6.39
C ARG A 100 -30.02 -5.19 -7.76
N ASP A 101 -30.61 -5.74 -8.82
CA ASP A 101 -30.20 -5.43 -10.19
C ASP A 101 -30.43 -3.94 -10.51
N ARG A 102 -31.58 -3.40 -10.12
CA ARG A 102 -31.89 -1.97 -10.28
C ARG A 102 -30.92 -1.08 -9.50
N ASP A 103 -30.64 -1.41 -8.24
CA ASP A 103 -29.72 -0.63 -7.41
C ASP A 103 -28.29 -0.71 -7.92
N PHE A 104 -27.89 -1.85 -8.50
CA PHE A 104 -26.59 -2.01 -9.12
C PHE A 104 -26.48 -1.20 -10.43
N GLU A 105 -27.52 -1.18 -11.27
CA GLU A 105 -27.55 -0.32 -12.45
C GLU A 105 -27.49 1.16 -12.07
N ARG A 106 -28.17 1.55 -11.00
CA ARG A 106 -28.03 2.91 -10.45
C ARG A 106 -26.60 3.18 -9.98
N PHE A 107 -25.98 2.28 -9.21
CA PHE A 107 -24.58 2.41 -8.79
C PHE A 107 -23.61 2.54 -9.97
N LYS A 108 -23.85 1.79 -11.06
CA LYS A 108 -23.05 1.90 -12.29
C LYS A 108 -23.13 3.31 -12.89
N VAL A 109 -24.32 3.89 -12.96
CA VAL A 109 -24.52 5.23 -13.52
C VAL A 109 -23.99 6.31 -12.58
N ASP A 110 -24.30 6.22 -11.29
CA ASP A 110 -23.99 7.26 -10.31
C ASP A 110 -22.50 7.30 -9.97
N PHE A 111 -21.83 6.14 -9.92
CA PHE A 111 -20.42 6.03 -9.50
C PHE A 111 -19.50 5.53 -10.63
N LEU A 112 -19.75 4.35 -11.21
CA LEU A 112 -18.78 3.74 -12.14
C LEU A 112 -18.64 4.49 -13.46
N ALA A 113 -19.71 5.11 -13.96
CA ALA A 113 -19.66 5.94 -15.16
C ALA A 113 -18.90 7.26 -14.95
N ARG A 114 -18.75 7.68 -13.68
CA ARG A 114 -18.07 8.91 -13.24
C ARG A 114 -16.82 8.62 -12.42
N LEU A 115 -16.25 7.44 -12.60
CA LEU A 115 -15.20 6.90 -11.74
C LEU A 115 -13.93 7.77 -11.70
N GLU A 116 -13.58 8.44 -12.80
CA GLU A 116 -12.44 9.36 -12.83
C GLU A 116 -12.71 10.63 -12.02
N ASP A 117 -13.91 11.23 -12.16
CA ASP A 117 -14.33 12.38 -11.35
C ASP A 117 -14.36 12.02 -9.86
N GLU A 118 -14.92 10.86 -9.52
CA GLU A 118 -14.98 10.37 -8.14
C GLU A 118 -13.59 10.06 -7.58
N PHE A 119 -12.69 9.54 -8.40
CA PHE A 119 -11.29 9.35 -8.03
C PHE A 119 -10.63 10.68 -7.68
N HIS A 120 -10.77 11.69 -8.53
CA HIS A 120 -10.22 13.02 -8.29
C HIS A 120 -10.83 13.69 -7.05
N ASN A 121 -12.15 13.59 -6.87
CA ASN A 121 -12.84 14.03 -5.66
C ASN A 121 -12.22 13.41 -4.39
N ILE A 122 -11.97 12.09 -4.40
CA ILE A 122 -11.38 11.36 -3.27
C ILE A 122 -9.94 11.79 -2.97
N VAL A 123 -9.10 11.94 -3.99
CA VAL A 123 -7.67 12.23 -3.77
C VAL A 123 -7.39 13.71 -3.52
N GLU A 124 -8.22 14.62 -4.03
CA GLU A 124 -8.00 16.07 -3.95
C GLU A 124 -8.75 16.73 -2.77
N ASN A 125 -9.89 16.18 -2.33
CA ASN A 125 -10.63 16.75 -1.19
C ASN A 125 -10.21 16.17 0.15
N GLU A 126 -10.20 17.00 1.19
CA GLU A 126 -9.87 16.58 2.56
C GLU A 126 -10.96 15.66 3.15
N ASP A 127 -12.23 15.96 2.87
CA ASP A 127 -13.39 15.18 3.28
C ASP A 127 -14.25 14.83 2.05
N PRO A 128 -14.02 13.66 1.43
CA PRO A 128 -14.82 13.21 0.28
C PRO A 128 -16.21 12.69 0.67
N GLY A 129 -16.61 12.80 1.93
CA GLY A 129 -17.91 12.38 2.43
C GLY A 129 -17.95 10.93 2.94
N ALA A 130 -19.17 10.45 3.24
CA ALA A 130 -19.37 9.13 3.83
C ALA A 130 -19.26 8.00 2.79
N GLY A 131 -18.70 6.87 3.22
CA GLY A 131 -18.52 5.69 2.36
C GLY A 131 -19.78 4.86 2.11
N LEU A 132 -20.94 5.25 2.67
CA LEU A 132 -22.18 4.47 2.68
C LEU A 132 -23.10 4.83 1.50
N PHE A 133 -23.68 3.82 0.86
CA PHE A 133 -24.60 3.94 -0.27
C PHE A 133 -26.08 3.78 0.11
N PHE A 134 -26.35 3.14 1.25
CA PHE A 134 -27.69 2.70 1.63
C PHE A 134 -28.02 3.15 3.05
N ASP A 135 -29.32 3.23 3.36
CA ASP A 135 -29.82 3.29 4.73
C ASP A 135 -29.89 1.88 5.29
N PHE A 136 -29.06 1.60 6.29
CA PHE A 136 -28.94 0.27 6.90
C PHE A 136 -30.09 -0.07 7.84
N THR A 137 -30.90 0.91 8.22
CA THR A 137 -32.03 0.73 9.14
C THR A 137 -33.35 0.46 8.42
N ALA A 138 -33.36 0.60 7.09
CA ALA A 138 -34.59 0.54 6.30
C ALA A 138 -35.23 -0.85 6.24
N ASP A 139 -34.44 -1.93 6.24
CA ASP A 139 -34.92 -3.31 6.05
C ASP A 139 -34.13 -4.31 6.93
N LEU A 140 -34.23 -4.09 8.25
CA LEU A 140 -33.60 -4.97 9.23
C LEU A 140 -34.30 -6.34 9.30
N PRO A 141 -33.53 -7.43 9.47
CA PRO A 141 -34.09 -8.74 9.79
C PRO A 141 -35.03 -8.76 10.98
N GLU A 142 -36.06 -9.60 10.95
CA GLU A 142 -36.88 -9.89 12.13
C GLU A 142 -36.07 -10.72 13.15
N VAL A 143 -36.18 -10.36 14.44
CA VAL A 143 -35.49 -11.08 15.54
C VAL A 143 -35.91 -12.56 15.60
N SER A 144 -37.16 -12.86 15.25
CA SER A 144 -37.74 -14.20 15.26
C SER A 144 -37.41 -15.05 14.03
N ASP A 145 -36.60 -14.54 13.10
CA ASP A 145 -36.30 -15.24 11.85
C ASP A 145 -35.44 -16.51 12.09
N PRO A 146 -35.91 -17.73 11.76
CA PRO A 146 -35.13 -18.96 11.87
C PRO A 146 -33.77 -18.98 11.14
N HIS A 147 -33.57 -18.15 10.12
CA HIS A 147 -32.32 -18.09 9.35
C HIS A 147 -31.44 -16.90 9.75
N LEU A 148 -31.82 -16.14 10.79
CA LEU A 148 -31.08 -14.95 11.23
C LEU A 148 -29.62 -15.26 11.59
N GLU A 149 -29.39 -16.37 12.28
CA GLU A 149 -28.04 -16.77 12.69
C GLU A 149 -27.17 -17.13 11.47
N GLU A 150 -27.75 -17.81 10.48
CA GLU A 150 -27.05 -18.16 9.24
C GLU A 150 -26.70 -16.90 8.43
N TYR A 151 -27.62 -15.94 8.33
CA TYR A 151 -27.37 -14.64 7.70
C TYR A 151 -26.22 -13.88 8.36
N HIS A 152 -26.23 -13.77 9.69
CA HIS A 152 -25.16 -13.12 10.44
C HIS A 152 -23.82 -13.86 10.30
N ARG A 153 -23.84 -15.20 10.33
CA ARG A 153 -22.65 -16.02 10.12
C ARG A 153 -22.07 -15.85 8.72
N ALA A 154 -22.92 -15.73 7.69
CA ALA A 154 -22.50 -15.48 6.33
C ALA A 154 -21.77 -14.13 6.23
N TYR A 155 -22.32 -13.07 6.83
CA TYR A 155 -21.65 -11.76 6.87
C TYR A 155 -20.33 -11.82 7.64
N GLU A 156 -20.31 -12.47 8.81
CA GLU A 156 -19.08 -12.65 9.59
C GLU A 156 -17.98 -13.31 8.76
N LEU A 157 -18.30 -14.45 8.14
CA LEU A 157 -17.32 -15.24 7.40
C LEU A 157 -16.85 -14.52 6.14
N LEU A 158 -17.77 -13.97 5.35
CA LEU A 158 -17.46 -13.41 4.04
C LEU A 158 -16.87 -12.01 4.12
N ARG A 159 -17.25 -11.23 5.14
CA ARG A 159 -16.87 -9.82 5.26
C ARG A 159 -15.83 -9.56 6.34
N PHE A 160 -16.16 -9.85 7.60
CA PHE A 160 -15.25 -9.60 8.73
C PHE A 160 -14.00 -10.48 8.64
N GLN A 161 -14.19 -11.80 8.61
CA GLN A 161 -13.09 -12.75 8.71
C GLN A 161 -12.16 -12.65 7.50
N ARG A 162 -12.71 -12.56 6.27
CA ARG A 162 -11.89 -12.39 5.07
C ARG A 162 -11.03 -11.13 5.08
N GLN A 163 -11.56 -10.01 5.58
CA GLN A 163 -10.77 -8.78 5.68
C GLN A 163 -9.70 -8.86 6.76
N ILE A 164 -10.01 -9.48 7.90
CA ILE A 164 -9.01 -9.71 8.95
C ILE A 164 -7.89 -10.63 8.44
N ASP A 165 -8.25 -11.70 7.72
CA ASP A 165 -7.31 -12.62 7.11
C ASP A 165 -6.44 -11.93 6.06
N TYR A 166 -7.03 -11.06 5.24
CA TYR A 166 -6.28 -10.23 4.29
C TYR A 166 -5.27 -9.33 5.02
N CYS A 167 -5.69 -8.60 6.06
CA CYS A 167 -4.78 -7.78 6.86
C CYS A 167 -3.67 -8.62 7.49
N ASN A 168 -4.00 -9.79 8.03
CA ASN A 168 -3.02 -10.70 8.62
C ASN A 168 -2.03 -11.24 7.57
N LEU A 169 -2.50 -11.49 6.35
CA LEU A 169 -1.65 -11.90 5.22
C LEU A 169 -0.67 -10.80 4.82
N ILE A 170 -1.12 -9.55 4.72
CA ILE A 170 -0.27 -8.40 4.39
C ILE A 170 0.73 -8.08 5.52
N LEU A 171 0.30 -8.20 6.77
CA LEU A 171 1.14 -8.03 7.96
C LEU A 171 2.02 -9.25 8.25
N SER A 172 1.84 -10.36 7.54
CA SER A 172 2.63 -11.56 7.75
C SER A 172 4.08 -11.35 7.31
N SER A 173 5.00 -11.81 8.14
CA SER A 173 6.43 -11.82 7.82
C SER A 173 6.83 -13.04 7.00
N SER A 174 5.92 -13.85 6.45
CA SER A 174 6.26 -15.11 5.76
C SER A 174 6.63 -14.93 4.28
N ARG A 175 6.29 -13.79 3.68
CA ARG A 175 6.56 -13.48 2.25
C ARG A 175 7.99 -12.99 2.03
N SER A 176 8.58 -13.33 0.87
CA SER A 176 9.88 -12.78 0.42
C SER A 176 9.88 -11.25 0.42
N VAL A 177 11.03 -10.62 0.69
CA VAL A 177 11.21 -9.14 0.72
C VAL A 177 10.84 -8.48 -0.62
N TRP A 178 10.98 -9.22 -1.71
CA TRP A 178 10.70 -8.78 -3.08
C TRP A 178 9.26 -9.07 -3.55
N LYS A 179 8.48 -9.81 -2.77
CA LYS A 179 7.01 -9.91 -2.92
C LYS A 179 6.39 -8.86 -1.99
N HIS A 180 5.17 -8.37 -2.26
CA HIS A 180 4.48 -7.43 -1.36
C HIS A 180 4.49 -7.94 0.10
N ALA A 181 5.43 -7.43 0.89
CA ALA A 181 5.78 -7.83 2.25
C ALA A 181 6.24 -6.58 3.03
N PRO A 182 5.33 -5.61 3.25
CA PRO A 182 5.68 -4.27 3.72
C PRO A 182 6.33 -4.31 5.11
N VAL A 183 5.98 -5.29 5.97
CA VAL A 183 6.63 -5.50 7.28
C VAL A 183 8.11 -5.85 7.15
N ARG A 184 8.50 -6.70 6.21
CA ARG A 184 9.91 -7.05 6.00
C ARG A 184 10.68 -5.89 5.38
N GLN A 185 10.06 -5.20 4.42
CA GLN A 185 10.67 -4.03 3.77
C GLN A 185 10.95 -2.92 4.80
N ALA A 186 9.97 -2.59 5.66
CA ALA A 186 10.15 -1.59 6.71
C ALA A 186 11.29 -1.95 7.68
N LYS A 187 11.37 -3.22 8.12
CA LYS A 187 12.48 -3.69 8.98
C LYS A 187 13.82 -3.64 8.26
N PHE A 188 13.85 -4.04 6.99
CA PHE A 188 15.06 -4.04 6.18
C PHE A 188 15.61 -2.62 6.01
N PHE A 189 14.80 -1.67 5.56
CA PHE A 189 15.26 -0.29 5.35
C PHE A 189 15.65 0.41 6.65
N SER A 190 14.91 0.18 7.75
CA SER A 190 15.27 0.69 9.07
C SER A 190 16.64 0.18 9.55
N ALA A 191 16.90 -1.13 9.42
CA ALA A 191 18.19 -1.71 9.78
C ALA A 191 19.32 -1.26 8.84
N LEU A 192 19.02 -1.14 7.55
CA LEU A 192 19.98 -0.72 6.53
C LEU A 192 20.49 0.70 6.78
N GLY A 193 19.58 1.65 7.05
CA GLY A 193 19.93 3.04 7.33
C GLY A 193 20.86 3.17 8.54
N LEU A 194 20.53 2.50 9.64
CA LEU A 194 21.38 2.48 10.84
C LEU A 194 22.74 1.83 10.57
N THR A 195 22.76 0.70 9.87
CA THR A 195 24.01 -0.01 9.54
C THR A 195 24.93 0.84 8.67
N CYS A 196 24.38 1.52 7.66
CA CYS A 196 25.15 2.39 6.79
C CYS A 196 25.73 3.58 7.57
N LEU A 197 24.92 4.22 8.43
CA LEU A 197 25.36 5.34 9.27
C LEU A 197 26.52 4.93 10.19
N VAL A 198 26.37 3.83 10.92
CA VAL A 198 27.41 3.32 11.82
C VAL A 198 28.68 2.98 11.04
N THR A 199 28.55 2.40 9.85
CA THR A 199 29.71 2.01 9.04
C THR A 199 30.44 3.24 8.49
N VAL A 200 29.74 4.25 7.99
CA VAL A 200 30.35 5.51 7.52
C VAL A 200 31.08 6.20 8.66
N LEU A 201 30.42 6.38 9.82
CA LEU A 201 31.05 6.98 11.00
C LEU A 201 32.26 6.18 11.49
N GLY A 202 32.20 4.85 11.43
CA GLY A 202 33.30 3.97 11.77
C GLY A 202 34.50 4.14 10.83
N LEU A 203 34.26 4.18 9.51
CA LEU A 203 35.31 4.41 8.51
C LEU A 203 35.94 5.80 8.67
N ASP A 204 35.13 6.84 8.91
CA ASP A 204 35.63 8.20 9.14
C ASP A 204 36.46 8.27 10.42
N THR A 205 36.00 7.63 11.50
CA THR A 205 36.75 7.56 12.77
C THR A 205 38.07 6.82 12.60
N LEU A 206 38.08 5.70 11.87
CA LEU A 206 39.31 4.95 11.55
C LEU A 206 40.27 5.78 10.70
N SER A 207 39.76 6.51 9.72
CA SER A 207 40.58 7.38 8.88
C SER A 207 41.22 8.51 9.71
N PHE A 208 40.44 9.13 10.59
CA PHE A 208 40.93 10.18 11.50
C PHE A 208 41.97 9.65 12.50
N ALA A 209 41.71 8.50 13.13
CA ALA A 209 42.68 7.85 14.00
C ALA A 209 43.97 7.47 13.26
N GLY A 210 43.85 7.03 12.00
CA GLY A 210 44.98 6.75 11.13
C GLY A 210 45.87 7.98 10.89
N GLN A 211 45.28 9.17 10.77
CA GLN A 211 46.02 10.43 10.64
C GLN A 211 46.73 10.81 11.95
N ILE A 212 46.09 10.61 13.11
CA ILE A 212 46.70 10.93 14.42
C ILE A 212 47.84 9.97 14.76
N LEU A 213 47.70 8.70 14.39
CA LEU A 213 48.65 7.63 14.74
C LEU A 213 49.69 7.39 13.64
N ASP A 214 49.71 8.19 12.58
CA ASP A 214 50.59 8.05 11.41
C ASP A 214 50.56 6.62 10.81
N LEU A 215 49.37 6.03 10.69
CA LEU A 215 49.16 4.70 10.12
C LEU A 215 48.71 4.79 8.65
N PRO A 216 49.60 4.59 7.65
CA PRO A 216 49.29 4.85 6.24
C PRO A 216 48.22 3.94 5.65
N SER A 217 48.04 2.75 6.23
CA SER A 217 47.00 1.80 5.83
C SER A 217 45.59 2.31 6.14
N LEU A 218 45.44 3.13 7.19
CA LEU A 218 44.15 3.68 7.63
C LEU A 218 43.81 5.02 6.95
N THR A 219 44.80 5.68 6.34
CA THR A 219 44.62 6.90 5.55
C THR A 219 44.56 6.64 4.05
N ALA A 220 44.60 5.37 3.64
CA ALA A 220 44.52 4.98 2.24
C ALA A 220 43.23 5.53 1.60
N PRO A 221 43.30 6.07 0.35
CA PRO A 221 42.13 6.62 -0.36
C PRO A 221 40.95 5.65 -0.44
N ALA A 222 41.22 4.34 -0.40
CA ALA A 222 40.20 3.30 -0.40
C ALA A 222 39.22 3.37 0.77
N ILE A 223 39.66 3.82 1.96
CA ILE A 223 38.79 3.93 3.14
C ILE A 223 37.79 5.08 2.95
N SER A 224 38.27 6.25 2.52
CA SER A 224 37.40 7.40 2.24
C SER A 224 36.44 7.12 1.07
N VAL A 225 36.92 6.47 0.01
CA VAL A 225 36.06 6.05 -1.11
C VAL A 225 35.00 5.06 -0.63
N ALA A 226 35.36 4.06 0.19
CA ALA A 226 34.40 3.12 0.75
C ALA A 226 33.29 3.82 1.55
N GLY A 227 33.64 4.83 2.36
CA GLY A 227 32.66 5.67 3.08
C GLY A 227 31.68 6.36 2.13
N VAL A 228 32.19 7.01 1.06
CA VAL A 228 31.36 7.67 0.04
C VAL A 228 30.46 6.67 -0.69
N LEU A 229 30.95 5.48 -1.03
CA LEU A 229 30.17 4.44 -1.69
C LEU A 229 29.01 3.95 -0.82
N ILE A 230 29.26 3.76 0.49
CA ILE A 230 28.21 3.39 1.45
C ILE A 230 27.19 4.54 1.59
N ALA A 231 27.64 5.79 1.60
CA ALA A 231 26.74 6.94 1.67
C ALA A 231 25.81 7.02 0.43
N PHE A 232 26.34 6.81 -0.78
CA PHE A 232 25.50 6.75 -1.99
C PHE A 232 24.55 5.56 -1.99
N PHE A 233 25.01 4.41 -1.50
CA PHE A 233 24.14 3.24 -1.35
C PHE A 233 23.00 3.51 -0.37
N ALA A 234 23.28 4.12 0.78
CA ALA A 234 22.28 4.51 1.77
C ALA A 234 21.27 5.51 1.20
N LEU A 235 21.74 6.51 0.44
CA LEU A 235 20.87 7.49 -0.24
C LEU A 235 19.96 6.82 -1.28
N GLY A 236 20.50 5.91 -2.09
CA GLY A 236 19.73 5.15 -3.08
C GLY A 236 18.67 4.26 -2.41
N ALA A 237 19.04 3.57 -1.34
CA ALA A 237 18.10 2.76 -0.57
C ALA A 237 17.02 3.61 0.10
N ARG A 238 17.37 4.78 0.63
CA ARG A 238 16.39 5.72 1.21
C ARG A 238 15.41 6.24 0.17
N THR A 239 15.89 6.56 -1.03
CA THR A 239 15.04 6.99 -2.15
C THR A 239 14.05 5.88 -2.55
N ILE A 240 14.46 4.61 -2.48
CA ILE A 240 13.57 3.46 -2.70
C ILE A 240 12.57 3.32 -1.55
N GLU A 241 13.01 3.45 -0.30
CA GLU A 241 12.14 3.40 0.89
C GLU A 241 11.06 4.48 0.82
N ASP A 242 11.42 5.72 0.53
CA ASP A 242 10.49 6.86 0.41
C ASP A 242 9.52 6.66 -0.76
N GLY A 243 9.94 5.94 -1.81
CA GLY A 243 9.10 5.58 -2.95
C GLY A 243 8.11 4.45 -2.66
N LEU A 244 8.49 3.47 -1.86
CA LEU A 244 7.66 2.30 -1.51
C LEU A 244 6.77 2.54 -0.29
N GLN A 245 7.16 3.46 0.58
CA GLN A 245 6.52 3.79 1.86
C GLN A 245 6.06 2.58 2.70
N PRO A 246 6.91 1.56 2.91
CA PRO A 246 6.49 0.33 3.57
C PRO A 246 6.05 0.54 5.02
N GLY A 247 6.61 1.53 5.72
CA GLY A 247 6.21 1.88 7.09
C GLY A 247 4.78 2.41 7.16
N VAL A 248 4.42 3.31 6.24
CA VAL A 248 3.05 3.88 6.14
C VAL A 248 2.05 2.77 5.84
N GLU A 249 2.39 1.88 4.91
CA GLU A 249 1.54 0.75 4.54
C GLU A 249 1.29 -0.22 5.70
N VAL A 250 2.35 -0.56 6.46
CA VAL A 250 2.21 -1.41 7.65
C VAL A 250 1.30 -0.77 8.68
N GLU A 251 1.46 0.53 8.93
CA GLU A 251 0.68 1.22 9.95
C GLU A 251 -0.79 1.35 9.54
N ARG A 252 -1.06 1.71 8.29
CA ARG A 252 -2.40 1.72 7.67
C ARG A 252 -3.12 0.38 7.85
N MET A 253 -2.44 -0.73 7.51
CA MET A 253 -2.98 -2.09 7.68
C MET A 253 -3.21 -2.48 9.14
N ARG A 254 -2.35 -2.02 10.07
CA ARG A 254 -2.54 -2.27 11.50
C ARG A 254 -3.77 -1.54 12.04
N GLN A 255 -3.92 -0.26 11.69
CA GLN A 255 -5.06 0.55 12.11
C GLN A 255 -6.37 -0.04 11.58
N TYR A 256 -6.41 -0.38 10.30
CA TYR A 256 -7.57 -1.04 9.70
C TYR A 256 -7.88 -2.37 10.39
N ARG A 257 -6.88 -3.23 10.65
CA ARG A 257 -7.08 -4.48 11.38
C ARG A 257 -7.62 -4.25 12.80
N ILE A 258 -7.18 -3.21 13.50
CA ILE A 258 -7.69 -2.86 14.84
C ILE A 258 -9.17 -2.47 14.74
N ALA A 259 -9.55 -1.63 13.78
CA ALA A 259 -10.93 -1.25 13.53
C ALA A 259 -11.81 -2.48 13.22
N LEU A 260 -11.36 -3.35 12.32
CA LEU A 260 -12.06 -4.59 11.97
C LEU A 260 -12.29 -5.51 13.18
N ASN A 261 -11.26 -5.71 14.02
CA ASN A 261 -11.39 -6.54 15.22
C ASN A 261 -12.34 -5.93 16.25
N ARG A 262 -12.32 -4.60 16.41
CA ARG A 262 -13.24 -3.89 17.31
C ARG A 262 -14.68 -4.06 16.84
N SER A 263 -14.93 -3.85 15.54
CA SER A 263 -16.26 -4.04 14.95
C SER A 263 -16.70 -5.51 15.02
N LEU A 264 -15.81 -6.47 14.74
CA LEU A 264 -16.13 -7.90 14.88
C LEU A 264 -16.48 -8.28 16.32
N ALA A 265 -15.75 -7.76 17.31
CA ALA A 265 -16.03 -8.03 18.72
C ALA A 265 -17.42 -7.49 19.12
N ARG A 266 -17.76 -6.26 18.69
CA ARG A 266 -19.11 -5.70 18.89
C ARG A 266 -20.18 -6.52 18.17
N PHE A 267 -19.93 -6.91 16.93
CA PHE A 267 -20.83 -7.76 16.14
C PHE A 267 -21.13 -9.09 16.83
N LYS A 268 -20.10 -9.74 17.39
CA LYS A 268 -20.25 -11.02 18.13
C LYS A 268 -21.04 -10.87 19.42
N ASN A 269 -20.90 -9.74 20.10
CA ASN A 269 -21.58 -9.48 21.36
C ASN A 269 -23.02 -8.97 21.18
N GLY A 270 -23.35 -8.40 20.02
CA GLY A 270 -24.71 -7.98 19.70
C GLY A 270 -25.68 -9.17 19.65
N LYS A 271 -26.87 -8.98 20.18
CA LYS A 271 -27.93 -10.01 20.31
C LYS A 271 -29.09 -9.76 19.37
N THR A 272 -29.37 -8.49 19.06
CA THR A 272 -30.45 -8.11 18.15
C THR A 272 -29.89 -7.69 16.77
N PRO A 273 -30.72 -7.70 15.72
CA PRO A 273 -30.37 -7.13 14.41
C PRO A 273 -29.92 -5.66 14.52
N ASP A 274 -30.61 -4.85 15.32
CA ASP A 274 -30.23 -3.45 15.59
C ASP A 274 -28.85 -3.32 16.23
N GLU A 275 -28.51 -4.18 17.19
CA GLU A 275 -27.18 -4.17 17.82
C GLU A 275 -26.07 -4.65 16.88
N LYS A 276 -26.42 -5.50 15.90
CA LYS A 276 -25.48 -6.09 14.95
C LYS A 276 -25.28 -5.23 13.70
N ILE A 277 -26.23 -4.37 13.33
CA ILE A 277 -26.10 -3.51 12.14
C ILE A 277 -25.04 -2.41 12.34
N GLU A 278 -24.97 -1.81 13.52
CA GLU A 278 -24.00 -0.76 13.85
C GLU A 278 -22.54 -1.22 13.60
N PRO A 279 -22.10 -2.38 14.11
CA PRO A 279 -20.79 -2.93 13.76
C PRO A 279 -20.57 -3.24 12.27
N MET A 280 -21.63 -3.56 11.51
CA MET A 280 -21.52 -3.75 10.06
C MET A 280 -21.25 -2.40 9.38
N ILE A 281 -21.95 -1.34 9.78
CA ILE A 281 -21.75 0.03 9.30
C ILE A 281 -20.33 0.49 9.62
N ASP A 282 -19.87 0.29 10.87
CA ASP A 282 -18.52 0.64 11.30
C ASP A 282 -17.44 -0.03 10.44
N LEU A 283 -17.63 -1.31 10.06
CA LEU A 283 -16.71 -2.00 9.18
C LEU A 283 -16.68 -1.38 7.78
N GLU A 284 -17.83 -0.98 7.25
CA GLU A 284 -17.92 -0.39 5.91
C GLU A 284 -17.29 1.01 5.87
N ASN A 285 -17.50 1.80 6.91
CA ASN A 285 -16.80 3.07 7.10
C ASN A 285 -15.29 2.86 7.24
N ALA A 286 -14.84 1.96 8.11
CA ALA A 286 -13.41 1.66 8.27
C ALA A 286 -12.77 1.17 6.96
N SER A 287 -13.53 0.44 6.13
CA SER A 287 -13.06 -0.01 4.81
C SER A 287 -12.94 1.14 3.80
N PHE A 288 -13.80 2.16 3.90
CA PHE A 288 -13.69 3.36 3.08
C PHE A 288 -12.54 4.24 3.58
N GLU A 289 -12.48 4.49 4.88
CA GLU A 289 -11.44 5.28 5.55
C GLU A 289 -10.03 4.72 5.34
N GLU A 290 -9.86 3.40 5.23
CA GLU A 290 -8.56 2.78 4.90
C GLU A 290 -8.15 2.99 3.44
N MET A 291 -9.14 3.07 2.53
CA MET A 291 -8.93 3.26 1.10
C MET A 291 -8.56 4.71 0.77
N LEU A 292 -9.07 5.71 1.50
CA LEU A 292 -8.71 7.12 1.27
C LEU A 292 -7.20 7.40 1.33
N PRO A 293 -6.47 7.08 2.42
CA PRO A 293 -5.04 7.29 2.50
C PRO A 293 -4.28 6.39 1.53
N PHE A 294 -4.82 5.22 1.15
CA PHE A 294 -4.23 4.40 0.10
C PHE A 294 -4.12 5.18 -1.21
N LEU A 295 -5.26 5.71 -1.67
CA LEU A 295 -5.38 6.35 -2.97
C LEU A 295 -4.60 7.65 -2.98
N LYS A 296 -4.69 8.46 -1.92
CA LYS A 296 -3.90 9.70 -1.77
C LYS A 296 -2.39 9.42 -1.81
N THR A 297 -1.91 8.53 -0.94
CA THR A 297 -0.49 8.18 -0.86
C THR A 297 0.02 7.63 -2.20
N ASN A 298 -0.72 6.70 -2.80
CA ASN A 298 -0.28 6.11 -4.05
C ASN A 298 -0.47 7.07 -5.22
N PHE A 299 -1.40 8.02 -5.21
CA PHE A 299 -1.54 9.05 -6.24
C PHE A 299 -0.33 10.00 -6.22
N GLU A 300 0.06 10.47 -5.04
CA GLU A 300 1.21 11.37 -4.82
C GLU A 300 2.57 10.68 -5.04
N ALA A 301 2.66 9.36 -4.85
CA ALA A 301 3.92 8.62 -4.98
C ALA A 301 4.54 8.78 -6.39
N ARG A 302 5.81 9.18 -6.47
CA ARG A 302 6.50 9.34 -7.77
C ARG A 302 6.91 8.02 -8.43
N PHE A 303 6.95 6.94 -7.67
CA PHE A 303 7.28 5.59 -8.16
C PHE A 303 6.07 4.68 -8.05
N VAL A 304 5.86 3.83 -9.05
CA VAL A 304 4.83 2.78 -9.04
C VAL A 304 5.51 1.47 -8.66
N MET A 305 4.89 0.70 -7.77
CA MET A 305 5.35 -0.64 -7.40
C MET A 305 4.93 -1.67 -8.46
#